data_AF-A0ABC8LG28-F1
#
_entry.id   AF-A0ABC8LG28-F1
#
_cell.length_a   1.000
_cell.length_b   1.000
_cell.length_c   1.000
_cell.angle_alpha   90.00
_cell.angle_beta   90.00
_cell.angle_gamma   90.00
#
_symmetry.space_group_name_H-M   'P 1'
#
loop_
_entity.id
_entity.type
_entity.pdbx_description
1 polymer ?
#
loop_
_entity_poly.entity_id
_entity_poly.type
_entity_poly.pdbx_seq_one_letter_code
_entity_poly.pdbx_strand_id
1 'polypeptide(L)'
;MVDMKCEGCVNAVKSKLETIQGIEKVDVDLPNQVVRILGSSPETMSHSSFKPNRSKSSFDWPRCSSSLNPWQLFFVMCLADFLVSAAVAEFKVPDIFGVVRFAQVSMQLARIETNFTGLAPGNHSWSINEYGDLTNGAASTGNLYNPFQDHPTIKEPLCDLGTLEADQNGEALYSGKKEKLKVADLIGRAVVVYKTEDKKSGPGLTAAVIARSA
;
A
#
# COMPACT_ATOMS: atom_id res chain seq x y z
N MET A 1 -8.62 -13.27 3.71
CA MET A 1 -9.19 -14.44 4.41
C MET A 1 -8.93 -15.65 3.53
N VAL A 2 -8.60 -16.83 4.05
CA VAL A 2 -8.39 -18.05 3.25
C VAL A 2 -9.39 -19.08 3.74
N ASP A 3 -10.29 -19.55 2.87
CA ASP A 3 -11.33 -20.52 3.24
C ASP A 3 -10.72 -21.91 3.47
N MET A 4 -10.63 -22.31 4.73
CA MET A 4 -10.14 -23.59 5.23
C MET A 4 -11.19 -24.18 6.18
N LYS A 5 -11.81 -25.31 5.81
CA LYS A 5 -12.89 -25.91 6.62
C LYS A 5 -12.45 -27.07 7.51
N CYS A 6 -11.20 -27.51 7.37
CA CYS A 6 -10.65 -28.64 8.11
C CYS A 6 -9.13 -28.52 8.29
N GLU A 7 -8.57 -29.30 9.22
CA GLU A 7 -7.12 -29.37 9.44
C GLU A 7 -6.36 -29.88 8.21
N GLY A 8 -7.00 -30.69 7.37
CA GLY A 8 -6.44 -31.11 6.08
C GLY A 8 -6.17 -29.92 5.14
N CYS A 9 -7.08 -28.94 5.09
CA CYS A 9 -6.89 -27.70 4.33
C CYS A 9 -5.71 -26.88 4.88
N VAL A 10 -5.58 -26.81 6.20
CA VAL A 10 -4.47 -26.10 6.88
C VAL A 10 -3.12 -26.70 6.48
N ASN A 11 -2.99 -28.03 6.57
CA ASN A 11 -1.75 -28.73 6.20
C ASN A 11 -1.43 -28.60 4.71
N ALA A 12 -2.46 -28.58 3.84
CA ALA A 12 -2.27 -28.37 2.40
C ALA A 12 -1.80 -26.94 2.08
N VAL A 13 -2.29 -25.92 2.80
CA VAL A 13 -1.84 -24.53 2.65
C VAL A 13 -0.42 -24.38 3.19
N LYS A 14 -0.13 -24.94 4.36
CA LYS A 14 1.18 -24.85 5.02
C LYS A 14 2.29 -25.49 4.18
N SER A 15 2.07 -26.70 3.67
CA SER A 15 3.07 -27.40 2.82
C SER A 15 3.38 -26.64 1.52
N LYS A 16 2.38 -26.01 0.90
CA LYS A 16 2.58 -25.18 -0.29
C LYS A 16 3.39 -23.92 -0.01
N LEU A 17 3.11 -23.25 1.10
CA LEU A 17 3.78 -22.00 1.46
C LEU A 17 5.19 -22.24 2.00
N GLU A 18 5.44 -23.29 2.76
CA GLU A 18 6.80 -23.63 3.25
C GLU A 18 7.77 -24.02 2.13
N THR A 19 7.25 -24.41 0.96
CA THR A 19 8.09 -24.73 -0.22
C THR A 19 8.65 -23.47 -0.90
N ILE A 20 8.12 -22.29 -0.60
CA ILE A 20 8.52 -21.03 -1.24
C ILE A 20 9.80 -20.51 -0.59
N GLN A 21 10.82 -20.23 -1.43
CA GLN A 21 12.09 -19.69 -0.96
C GLN A 21 11.92 -18.32 -0.31
N GLY A 22 12.38 -18.20 0.94
CA GLY A 22 12.40 -16.98 1.73
C GLY A 22 11.17 -16.76 2.61
N ILE A 23 10.32 -17.77 2.77
CA ILE A 23 9.36 -17.85 3.89
C ILE A 23 10.08 -18.49 5.09
N GLU A 24 10.06 -17.80 6.23
CA GLU A 24 10.68 -18.23 7.49
C GLU A 24 9.69 -18.92 8.43
N LYS A 25 8.42 -18.46 8.43
CA LYS A 25 7.36 -19.03 9.26
C LYS A 25 6.00 -18.83 8.63
N VAL A 26 5.18 -19.88 8.68
CA VAL A 26 3.76 -19.83 8.31
C VAL A 26 2.94 -20.21 9.54
N ASP A 27 2.08 -19.29 9.99
CA ASP A 27 1.15 -19.49 11.09
C ASP A 27 -0.28 -19.45 10.54
N VAL A 28 -1.07 -20.47 10.85
CA VAL A 28 -2.41 -20.66 10.27
C VAL A 28 -3.43 -20.74 11.40
N ASP A 29 -4.33 -19.76 11.43
CA ASP A 29 -5.42 -19.67 12.38
C ASP A 29 -6.73 -20.13 11.70
N LEU A 30 -7.14 -21.37 12.01
CA LEU A 30 -8.34 -21.99 11.46
C LEU A 30 -9.65 -21.32 11.96
N PRO A 31 -9.84 -21.03 13.27
CA PRO A 31 -11.01 -20.30 13.75
C PRO A 31 -11.22 -18.95 13.04
N ASN A 32 -10.14 -18.20 12.82
CA ASN A 32 -10.21 -16.87 12.21
C ASN A 32 -10.01 -16.88 10.68
N GLN A 33 -9.73 -18.04 10.07
CA GLN A 33 -9.48 -18.18 8.63
C GLN A 33 -8.33 -17.26 8.12
N VAL A 34 -7.30 -17.09 8.95
CA VAL A 34 -6.15 -16.20 8.70
C VAL A 34 -4.89 -17.02 8.54
N VAL A 35 -4.09 -16.67 7.52
CA VAL A 35 -2.73 -17.20 7.33
C VAL A 35 -1.76 -16.02 7.50
N ARG A 36 -0.82 -16.15 8.42
CA ARG A 36 0.24 -15.18 8.67
C ARG A 36 1.55 -15.76 8.17
N ILE A 37 2.23 -15.02 7.30
CA ILE A 37 3.49 -15.43 6.69
C ILE A 37 4.56 -14.46 7.16
N LEU A 38 5.63 -14.98 7.73
CA LEU A 38 6.87 -14.25 7.99
C LEU A 38 7.92 -14.75 7.00
N GLY A 39 8.60 -13.84 6.31
CA GLY A 39 9.61 -14.19 5.33
C GLY A 39 10.51 -13.00 5.01
N SER A 40 11.73 -13.30 4.58
CA SER A 40 12.76 -12.33 4.20
C SER A 40 12.87 -12.10 2.69
N SER A 41 12.17 -12.87 1.83
CA SER A 41 12.15 -12.66 0.38
C SER A 41 10.80 -12.15 -0.16
N PRO A 42 10.79 -11.35 -1.24
CA PRO A 42 9.62 -10.54 -1.60
C PRO A 42 8.84 -11.02 -2.85
N GLU A 43 8.98 -12.25 -3.34
CA GLU A 43 8.59 -12.57 -4.74
C GLU A 43 7.30 -13.38 -4.96
N THR A 44 6.58 -13.85 -3.95
CA THR A 44 5.43 -14.77 -4.20
C THR A 44 4.26 -14.54 -3.25
N MET A 45 3.75 -13.30 -3.24
CA MET A 45 2.36 -13.06 -2.85
C MET A 45 1.54 -12.56 -4.04
N SER A 46 1.62 -13.28 -5.16
CA SER A 46 0.73 -13.09 -6.30
C SER A 46 -0.67 -13.63 -5.95
N HIS A 47 -1.63 -12.71 -5.91
CA HIS A 47 -3.06 -12.99 -5.89
C HIS A 47 -3.48 -13.75 -7.16
N SER A 48 -3.34 -15.06 -7.21
CA SER A 48 -3.96 -15.90 -8.27
C SER A 48 -4.93 -16.94 -7.72
N SER A 49 -5.03 -17.12 -6.41
CA SER A 49 -5.82 -18.20 -5.82
C SER A 49 -6.90 -17.77 -4.83
N PHE A 50 -7.17 -16.47 -4.65
CA PHE A 50 -8.15 -16.06 -3.64
C PHE A 50 -9.09 -14.95 -4.11
N LYS A 51 -10.34 -15.33 -4.44
CA LYS A 51 -11.48 -14.42 -4.57
C LYS A 51 -12.26 -14.44 -3.25
N PRO A 52 -12.18 -13.41 -2.39
CA PRO A 52 -13.02 -13.34 -1.21
C PRO A 52 -14.39 -12.77 -1.58
N ASN A 53 -15.44 -13.52 -1.23
CA ASN A 53 -16.80 -13.03 -1.25
C ASN A 53 -17.02 -12.04 -0.10
N ARG A 54 -17.83 -11.03 -0.38
CA ARG A 54 -18.06 -9.82 0.41
C ARG A 54 -18.86 -10.12 1.68
N SER A 55 -18.34 -9.79 2.86
CA SER A 55 -19.14 -9.53 4.06
C SER A 55 -18.34 -8.76 5.11
N LYS A 56 -18.92 -7.65 5.58
CA LYS A 56 -18.37 -6.71 6.57
C LYS A 56 -18.34 -7.34 7.97
N SER A 57 -17.31 -7.06 8.75
CA SER A 57 -17.43 -6.97 10.21
C SER A 57 -16.41 -5.99 10.79
N SER A 58 -16.90 -5.07 11.61
CA SER A 58 -16.14 -4.08 12.38
C SER A 58 -15.59 -4.72 13.65
N PHE A 59 -14.35 -4.40 13.99
CA PHE A 59 -13.72 -4.85 15.24
C PHE A 59 -13.61 -3.64 16.19
N ASP A 60 -14.33 -3.68 17.31
CA ASP A 60 -14.19 -2.74 18.43
C ASP A 60 -12.99 -3.16 19.30
N TRP A 61 -12.13 -2.21 19.67
CA TRP A 61 -11.01 -2.44 20.61
C TRP A 61 -11.21 -1.63 21.90
N PRO A 62 -10.85 -2.17 23.10
CA PRO A 62 -11.09 -1.49 24.36
C PRO A 62 -10.26 -0.22 24.52
N ARG A 63 -10.90 0.77 25.13
CA ARG A 63 -10.36 2.09 25.48
C ARG A 63 -9.48 1.96 26.73
N CYS A 64 -8.16 2.08 26.60
CA CYS A 64 -7.27 2.13 27.76
C CYS A 64 -7.46 3.45 28.52
N SER A 65 -7.90 3.37 29.77
CA SER A 65 -8.02 4.53 30.67
C SER A 65 -6.67 4.91 31.25
N SER A 66 -6.42 6.21 31.28
CA SER A 66 -5.28 6.89 31.89
C SER A 66 -5.29 6.78 33.41
N SER A 67 -4.45 5.92 33.98
CA SER A 67 -3.90 6.15 35.32
C SER A 67 -2.74 5.19 35.58
N LEU A 68 -1.50 5.68 35.56
CA LEU A 68 -0.53 5.58 36.68
C LEU A 68 0.93 5.92 36.27
N ASN A 69 1.58 6.56 37.24
CA ASN A 69 3.00 6.75 37.63
C ASN A 69 4.11 7.34 36.68
N PRO A 70 4.91 8.33 37.17
CA PRO A 70 5.79 9.17 36.32
C PRO A 70 7.20 8.62 36.06
N TRP A 71 7.58 7.47 36.62
CA TRP A 71 8.98 6.98 36.62
C TRP A 71 9.25 5.77 35.72
N GLN A 72 8.26 5.33 34.92
CA GLN A 72 8.45 4.31 33.87
C GLN A 72 8.52 4.91 32.44
N LEU A 73 8.53 6.24 32.34
CA LEU A 73 8.37 6.98 31.07
C LEU A 73 9.61 7.08 30.18
N PHE A 74 10.75 6.49 30.56
CA PHE A 74 11.95 6.48 29.69
C PHE A 74 12.21 5.18 28.95
N PHE A 75 11.46 4.10 29.22
CA PHE A 75 11.64 2.81 28.53
C PHE A 75 10.36 2.21 27.95
N VAL A 76 9.22 2.90 28.08
CA VAL A 76 8.03 2.66 27.25
C VAL A 76 8.00 3.72 26.15
N MET A 77 9.11 3.85 25.43
CA MET A 77 9.10 4.56 24.16
C MET A 77 8.44 3.65 23.14
N CYS A 78 7.11 3.73 23.09
CA CYS A 78 6.26 3.38 21.95
C CYS A 78 6.83 2.34 20.97
N LEU A 79 7.08 1.11 21.43
CA LEU A 79 7.20 -0.06 20.55
C LEU A 79 5.83 -0.42 19.92
N ALA A 80 4.85 0.49 19.99
CA ALA A 80 3.56 0.38 19.32
C ALA A 80 3.56 1.01 17.92
N ASP A 81 4.62 1.73 17.51
CA ASP A 81 4.68 2.33 16.18
C ASP A 81 5.19 1.37 15.09
N PHE A 82 5.55 0.12 15.45
CA PHE A 82 5.66 -0.96 14.47
C PHE A 82 4.29 -1.62 14.21
N LEU A 83 3.26 -0.80 14.07
CA LEU A 83 2.10 -1.18 13.27
C LEU A 83 2.56 -1.03 11.82
N VAL A 84 2.85 -2.15 11.16
CA VAL A 84 3.11 -2.21 9.72
C VAL A 84 2.02 -1.38 9.03
N SER A 85 2.37 -0.16 8.66
CA SER A 85 1.41 0.79 8.10
C SER A 85 1.17 0.36 6.66
N ALA A 86 0.00 -0.21 6.42
CA ALA A 86 -0.49 -0.52 5.10
C ALA A 86 -1.44 0.58 4.64
N ALA A 87 -1.37 0.92 3.37
CA ALA A 87 -2.28 1.88 2.76
C ALA A 87 -2.68 1.43 1.36
N VAL A 88 -3.83 1.93 0.91
CA VAL A 88 -4.37 1.62 -0.41
C VAL A 88 -4.94 2.87 -1.05
N ALA A 89 -4.73 3.02 -2.35
CA ALA A 89 -5.43 3.99 -3.18
C ALA A 89 -6.19 3.22 -4.27
N GLU A 90 -7.51 3.42 -4.32
CA GLU A 90 -8.40 2.76 -5.28
C GLU A 90 -8.90 3.76 -6.31
N PHE A 91 -8.62 3.49 -7.58
CA PHE A 91 -9.09 4.26 -8.72
C PHE A 91 -10.39 3.63 -9.22
N LYS A 92 -11.48 4.41 -9.16
CA LYS A 92 -12.83 4.03 -9.61
C LYS A 92 -13.39 5.10 -10.52
N VAL A 93 -12.71 5.33 -11.64
CA VAL A 93 -13.14 6.26 -12.69
C VAL A 93 -13.78 5.42 -13.81
N PRO A 94 -14.79 5.94 -14.56
CA PRO A 94 -15.60 5.11 -15.46
C PRO A 94 -14.82 4.19 -16.41
N ASP A 95 -13.67 4.64 -16.91
CA ASP A 95 -12.86 3.91 -17.89
C ASP A 95 -11.54 3.36 -17.31
N ILE A 96 -11.16 3.74 -16.09
CA ILE A 96 -9.87 3.38 -15.48
C ILE A 96 -10.10 2.79 -14.10
N PHE A 97 -9.71 1.53 -13.93
CA PHE A 97 -9.72 0.83 -12.65
C PHE A 97 -8.31 0.52 -12.23
N GLY A 98 -7.98 0.79 -10.98
CA GLY A 98 -6.66 0.49 -10.47
C GLY A 98 -6.60 0.44 -8.96
N VAL A 99 -5.63 -0.32 -8.45
CA VAL A 99 -5.35 -0.41 -7.03
C VAL A 99 -3.86 -0.24 -6.83
N VAL A 100 -3.49 0.71 -5.96
CA VAL A 100 -2.12 0.95 -5.51
C VAL A 100 -2.05 0.56 -4.04
N ARG A 101 -1.14 -0.35 -3.70
CA ARG A 101 -0.90 -0.84 -2.34
C ARG A 101 0.44 -0.35 -1.84
N PHE A 102 0.45 0.16 -0.62
CA PHE A 102 1.64 0.57 0.10
C PHE A 102 1.80 -0.33 1.31
N ALA A 103 3.01 -0.83 1.54
CA ALA A 103 3.35 -1.59 2.74
C ALA A 103 4.66 -1.07 3.32
N GLN A 104 4.63 -0.64 4.58
CA GLN A 104 5.85 -0.28 5.31
C GLN A 104 6.63 -1.55 5.65
N VAL A 105 7.79 -1.75 5.04
CA VAL A 105 8.65 -2.92 5.28
C VAL A 105 9.59 -2.67 6.46
N SER A 106 10.12 -1.45 6.57
CA SER A 106 10.94 -0.99 7.69
C SER A 106 10.77 0.52 7.88
N MET A 107 11.32 1.11 8.93
CA MET A 107 11.27 2.57 9.17
C MET A 107 11.83 3.43 8.03
N GLN A 108 12.59 2.83 7.11
CA GLN A 108 13.28 3.50 6.02
C GLN A 108 12.86 2.97 4.64
N LEU A 109 11.95 2.01 4.55
CA LEU A 109 11.61 1.34 3.29
C LEU A 109 10.10 1.09 3.20
N ALA A 110 9.48 1.60 2.14
CA ALA A 110 8.12 1.26 1.75
C ALA A 110 8.13 0.47 0.43
N ARG A 111 7.26 -0.53 0.33
CA ARG A 111 6.96 -1.24 -0.91
C ARG A 111 5.69 -0.67 -1.53
N ILE A 112 5.71 -0.53 -2.84
CA ILE A 112 4.59 -0.05 -3.64
C ILE A 112 4.27 -1.11 -4.69
N GLU A 113 3.02 -1.54 -4.75
CA GLU A 113 2.52 -2.47 -5.76
C GLU A 113 1.28 -1.90 -6.42
N THR A 114 1.18 -2.03 -7.74
CA THR A 114 0.03 -1.51 -8.48
C THR A 114 -0.46 -2.47 -9.53
N ASN A 115 -1.76 -2.38 -9.78
CA ASN A 115 -2.41 -2.98 -10.92
C ASN A 115 -3.45 -1.98 -11.44
N PHE A 116 -3.28 -1.56 -12.69
CA PHE A 116 -4.20 -0.71 -13.43
C PHE A 116 -4.74 -1.45 -14.65
N THR A 117 -5.96 -1.10 -15.03
CA THR A 117 -6.67 -1.58 -16.22
C THR A 117 -7.42 -0.41 -16.85
N GLY A 118 -7.52 -0.39 -18.18
CA GLY A 118 -8.20 0.66 -18.93
C GLY A 118 -7.35 1.92 -19.16
N LEU A 119 -6.03 1.86 -18.93
CA LEU A 119 -5.12 2.91 -19.35
C LEU A 119 -4.93 2.89 -20.87
N ALA A 120 -4.56 4.02 -21.46
CA ALA A 120 -4.18 4.04 -22.87
C ALA A 120 -2.82 3.32 -23.03
N PRO A 121 -2.61 2.50 -24.07
CA PRO A 121 -1.31 1.85 -24.27
C PRO A 121 -0.16 2.87 -24.35
N GLY A 122 0.94 2.58 -23.66
CA GLY A 122 2.15 3.40 -23.63
C GLY A 122 2.56 3.90 -22.24
N ASN A 123 3.42 4.91 -22.22
CA ASN A 123 4.05 5.40 -20.98
C ASN A 123 3.22 6.48 -20.30
N HIS A 124 2.88 6.22 -19.04
CA HIS A 124 2.22 7.14 -18.13
C HIS A 124 3.21 7.57 -17.04
N SER A 125 3.20 8.84 -16.63
CA SER A 125 3.88 9.22 -15.38
C SER A 125 2.91 9.15 -14.22
N TRP A 126 3.43 8.97 -13.01
CA TRP A 126 2.61 8.92 -11.80
C TRP A 126 3.38 9.37 -10.57
N SER A 127 2.66 9.96 -9.63
CA SER A 127 3.25 10.56 -8.43
C SER A 127 2.30 10.56 -7.25
N ILE A 128 2.84 10.90 -6.08
CA ILE A 128 2.05 11.21 -4.88
C ILE A 128 2.02 12.72 -4.71
N ASN A 129 0.82 13.30 -4.73
CA ASN A 129 0.61 14.74 -4.61
C ASN A 129 0.23 15.13 -3.19
N GLU A 130 0.38 16.42 -2.88
CA GLU A 130 0.28 16.96 -1.52
C GLU A 130 -1.08 16.71 -0.88
N TYR A 131 -2.17 16.89 -1.64
CA TYR A 131 -3.53 16.85 -1.13
C TYR A 131 -4.32 15.65 -1.65
N GLY A 132 -5.13 15.06 -0.77
CA GLY A 132 -6.19 14.11 -1.11
C GLY A 132 -7.50 14.77 -1.56
N ASP A 133 -7.45 16.01 -2.06
CA ASP A 133 -8.64 16.71 -2.54
C ASP A 133 -8.99 16.27 -3.97
N LEU A 134 -10.14 15.60 -4.10
CA LEU A 134 -10.67 15.13 -5.39
C LEU A 134 -11.88 15.94 -5.87
N THR A 135 -12.16 17.12 -5.29
CA THR A 135 -13.29 17.99 -5.69
C THR A 135 -13.29 18.34 -7.18
N ASN A 136 -12.11 18.54 -7.77
CA ASN A 136 -11.91 18.72 -9.21
C ASN A 136 -11.00 17.62 -9.80
N GLY A 137 -11.17 16.39 -9.31
CA GLY A 137 -10.35 15.25 -9.71
C GLY A 137 -8.87 15.46 -9.41
N ALA A 138 -8.00 15.07 -10.34
CA ALA A 138 -6.56 15.19 -10.16
C ALA A 138 -6.04 16.64 -10.10
N ALA A 139 -6.80 17.63 -10.62
CA ALA A 139 -6.40 19.03 -10.63
C ALA A 139 -6.40 19.68 -9.24
N SER A 140 -7.21 19.18 -8.29
CA SER A 140 -7.27 19.68 -6.92
C SER A 140 -6.23 19.07 -5.97
N THR A 141 -5.45 18.09 -6.44
CA THR A 141 -4.50 17.35 -5.59
C THR A 141 -3.23 18.14 -5.23
N GLY A 142 -3.06 19.33 -5.80
CA GLY A 142 -1.89 20.18 -5.59
C GLY A 142 -0.65 19.67 -6.33
N ASN A 143 0.52 20.08 -5.84
CA ASN A 143 1.81 19.71 -6.44
C ASN A 143 2.32 18.38 -5.89
N LEU A 144 3.46 17.94 -6.42
CA LEU A 144 4.20 16.80 -5.91
C LEU A 144 4.47 16.93 -4.41
N TYR A 145 4.10 15.90 -3.64
CA TYR A 145 4.38 15.89 -2.21
C TYR A 145 5.89 15.82 -1.96
N ASN A 146 6.43 16.73 -1.16
CA ASN A 146 7.80 16.65 -0.69
C ASN A 146 7.84 16.70 0.85
N PRO A 147 8.15 15.58 1.53
CA PRO A 147 8.24 15.54 3.00
C PRO A 147 9.40 16.37 3.57
N PHE A 148 10.34 16.82 2.73
CA PHE A 148 11.54 17.58 3.13
C PHE A 148 11.51 19.04 2.64
N GLN A 149 10.33 19.64 2.46
CA GLN A 149 10.22 21.04 1.99
C GLN A 149 11.06 22.04 2.81
N ASP A 150 11.30 21.77 4.10
CA ASP A 150 12.07 22.64 4.99
C ASP A 150 13.61 22.45 4.89
N HIS A 151 14.09 21.49 4.09
CA HIS A 151 15.52 21.18 3.90
C HIS A 151 15.90 21.18 2.40
N PRO A 152 16.32 22.33 1.83
CA PRO A 152 16.53 22.53 0.40
C PRO A 152 17.72 21.75 -0.21
N THR A 153 18.49 21.03 0.60
CA THR A 153 19.64 20.21 0.16
C THR A 153 19.23 18.84 -0.40
N ILE A 154 18.01 18.36 -0.14
CA ILE A 154 17.52 17.08 -0.68
C ILE A 154 16.53 17.40 -1.81
N LYS A 155 17.04 17.42 -3.04
CA LYS A 155 16.28 17.81 -4.24
C LYS A 155 15.54 16.64 -4.93
N GLU A 156 15.75 15.42 -4.47
CA GLU A 156 15.15 14.26 -5.13
C GLU A 156 13.66 14.17 -4.81
N PRO A 157 12.79 14.14 -5.84
CA PRO A 157 11.36 14.00 -5.64
C PRO A 157 11.05 12.56 -5.19
N LEU A 158 11.08 12.30 -3.88
CA LEU A 158 10.82 10.96 -3.32
C LEU A 158 9.46 10.40 -3.72
N CYS A 159 8.49 11.29 -3.89
CA CYS A 159 7.10 10.99 -4.25
C CYS A 159 6.87 10.95 -5.77
N ASP A 160 7.91 11.12 -6.57
CA ASP A 160 7.87 10.83 -8.00
C ASP A 160 8.12 9.33 -8.20
N LEU A 161 7.09 8.63 -8.66
CA LEU A 161 7.09 7.18 -8.81
C LEU A 161 7.65 6.75 -10.17
N GLY A 162 7.93 7.70 -11.07
CA GLY A 162 8.53 7.47 -12.37
C GLY A 162 7.50 7.20 -13.46
N THR A 163 7.82 6.24 -14.32
CA THR A 163 6.96 5.81 -15.43
C THR A 163 6.22 4.52 -15.07
N LEU A 164 4.95 4.48 -15.45
CA LEU A 164 4.05 3.34 -15.45
C LEU A 164 3.77 2.98 -16.91
N GLU A 165 4.20 1.80 -17.35
CA GLU A 165 4.00 1.32 -18.72
C GLU A 165 2.71 0.52 -18.82
N ALA A 166 1.79 0.97 -19.67
CA ALA A 166 0.55 0.26 -19.98
C ALA A 166 0.71 -0.53 -21.28
N ASP A 167 0.32 -1.81 -21.24
CA ASP A 167 0.39 -2.72 -22.37
C ASP A 167 -0.68 -2.42 -23.44
N GLN A 168 -0.73 -3.24 -24.50
CA GLN A 168 -1.73 -3.09 -25.57
C GLN A 168 -3.18 -3.32 -25.11
N ASN A 169 -3.37 -4.00 -23.97
CA ASN A 169 -4.68 -4.23 -23.36
C ASN A 169 -5.07 -3.10 -22.38
N GLY A 170 -4.17 -2.13 -22.15
CA GLY A 170 -4.35 -1.07 -21.18
C GLY A 170 -4.12 -1.50 -19.74
N GLU A 171 -3.42 -2.62 -19.54
CA GLU A 171 -3.00 -3.13 -18.24
C GLU A 171 -1.62 -2.58 -17.87
N ALA A 172 -1.45 -2.12 -16.63
CA ALA A 172 -0.15 -1.67 -16.12
C ALA A 172 0.12 -2.25 -14.74
N LEU A 173 1.25 -2.95 -14.62
CA LEU A 173 1.72 -3.57 -13.38
C LEU A 173 3.03 -2.91 -12.95
N TYR A 174 3.12 -2.58 -11.66
CA TYR A 174 4.35 -2.07 -11.07
C TYR A 174 4.57 -2.68 -9.70
N SER A 175 5.81 -3.07 -9.42
CA SER A 175 6.26 -3.48 -8.09
C SER A 175 7.62 -2.84 -7.83
N GLY A 176 7.71 -2.04 -6.78
CA GLY A 176 8.91 -1.27 -6.47
C GLY A 176 9.08 -1.01 -4.99
N LYS A 177 10.29 -0.59 -4.63
CA LYS A 177 10.66 -0.19 -3.28
C LYS A 177 11.10 1.26 -3.29
N LYS A 178 10.71 2.02 -2.28
CA LYS A 178 11.10 3.42 -2.08
C LYS A 178 11.74 3.57 -0.71
N GLU A 179 13.00 3.98 -0.72
CA GLU A 179 13.73 4.33 0.49
C GLU A 179 13.26 5.68 1.03
N LYS A 180 13.36 5.87 2.35
CA LYS A 180 12.98 7.08 3.10
C LYS A 180 11.50 7.47 2.99
N LEU A 181 10.67 6.66 2.33
CA LEU A 181 9.24 6.85 2.25
C LEU A 181 8.55 6.19 3.45
N LYS A 182 7.73 6.98 4.17
CA LYS A 182 6.92 6.51 5.30
C LYS A 182 5.45 6.50 4.90
N VAL A 183 4.81 5.34 4.95
CA VAL A 183 3.40 5.14 4.60
C VAL A 183 2.47 5.98 5.48
N ALA A 184 2.82 6.17 6.75
CA ALA A 184 2.07 7.04 7.65
C ALA A 184 1.95 8.49 7.14
N ASP A 185 2.99 9.00 6.49
CA ASP A 185 3.03 10.36 5.94
C ASP A 185 2.25 10.49 4.63
N LEU A 186 1.90 9.36 4.00
CA LEU A 186 1.13 9.33 2.74
C LEU A 186 -0.38 9.31 2.98
N ILE A 187 -0.84 8.95 4.18
CA ILE A 187 -2.28 8.83 4.47
C ILE A 187 -2.96 10.19 4.28
N GLY A 188 -4.06 10.19 3.53
CA GLY A 188 -4.83 11.39 3.22
C GLY A 188 -4.29 12.21 2.04
N ARG A 189 -3.20 11.77 1.41
CA ARG A 189 -2.67 12.32 0.15
C ARG A 189 -3.26 11.59 -1.04
N ALA A 190 -2.94 12.01 -2.27
CA ALA A 190 -3.43 11.35 -3.48
C ALA A 190 -2.31 10.75 -4.32
N VAL A 191 -2.55 9.58 -4.89
CA VAL A 191 -1.79 9.08 -6.04
C VAL A 191 -2.42 9.66 -7.29
N VAL A 192 -1.60 10.18 -8.20
CA VAL A 192 -2.03 10.77 -9.47
C VAL A 192 -1.33 10.07 -10.62
N VAL A 193 -2.11 9.70 -11.63
CA VAL A 193 -1.61 9.17 -12.91
C VAL A 193 -1.77 10.26 -13.97
N TYR A 194 -0.78 10.44 -14.81
CA TYR A 194 -0.75 11.44 -15.89
C TYR A 194 -0.75 10.76 -17.26
N LYS A 195 -1.19 11.49 -18.28
CA LYS A 195 -1.32 10.96 -19.65
C LYS A 195 0.03 10.72 -20.36
N THR A 196 1.10 11.39 -19.95
CA THR A 196 2.41 11.36 -20.65
C THR A 196 3.53 11.52 -19.63
N GLU A 197 4.74 11.05 -19.96
CA GLU A 197 5.93 11.16 -19.12
C GLU A 197 6.32 12.60 -18.76
N ASP A 198 6.10 13.55 -19.69
CA ASP A 198 6.64 14.91 -19.60
C ASP A 198 5.80 15.88 -18.75
N LYS A 199 4.56 15.54 -18.39
CA LYS A 199 3.63 16.48 -17.74
C LYS A 199 3.34 16.11 -16.29
N LYS A 200 4.37 16.14 -15.43
CA LYS A 200 4.26 16.02 -13.96
C LYS A 200 3.62 17.25 -13.27
N SER A 201 3.06 18.18 -14.05
CA SER A 201 2.51 19.47 -13.60
C SER A 201 1.18 19.82 -14.30
N GLY A 202 0.57 18.86 -15.02
CA GLY A 202 -0.76 19.01 -15.62
C GLY A 202 -1.90 18.65 -14.66
N PRO A 203 -3.17 18.75 -15.08
CA PRO A 203 -4.34 18.44 -14.23
C PRO A 203 -4.47 16.96 -13.84
N GLY A 204 -3.50 16.11 -14.17
CA GLY A 204 -3.57 14.64 -14.04
C GLY A 204 -4.63 14.01 -14.95
N LEU A 205 -4.48 12.72 -15.23
CA LEU A 205 -5.49 11.91 -15.90
C LEU A 205 -6.53 11.43 -14.88
N THR A 206 -6.06 10.89 -13.76
CA THR A 206 -6.90 10.38 -12.68
C THR A 206 -6.16 10.43 -11.35
N ALA A 207 -6.89 10.48 -10.25
CA ALA A 207 -6.33 10.52 -8.90
C ALA A 207 -7.18 9.70 -7.93
N ALA A 208 -6.52 9.17 -6.90
CA ALA A 208 -7.16 8.44 -5.82
C ALA A 208 -6.50 8.76 -4.47
N VAL A 209 -7.31 8.92 -3.42
CA VAL A 209 -6.81 9.17 -2.07
C VAL A 209 -6.18 7.90 -1.48
N ILE A 210 -5.03 8.06 -0.84
CA ILE A 210 -4.33 7.05 -0.08
C ILE A 210 -5.01 6.93 1.28
N ALA A 211 -5.74 5.83 1.46
CA ALA A 211 -6.44 5.50 2.70
C ALA A 211 -5.68 4.44 3.49
N ARG A 212 -5.89 4.39 4.81
CA ARG A 212 -5.36 3.32 5.66
C ARG A 212 -5.95 1.98 5.22
N SER A 213 -5.11 0.96 5.12
CA SER A 213 -5.53 -0.43 4.94
C SER A 213 -5.41 -1.16 6.28
N ALA A 214 -6.40 -2.02 6.55
CA ALA A 214 -6.36 -2.99 7.62
C ALA A 214 -5.45 -4.18 7.27
#